data_AF-A0A497S041-F1
#
_entry.id   AF-A0A497S041-F1
#
_cell.length_a   1.000
_cell.length_b   1.000
_cell.length_c   1.000
_cell.angle_alpha   90.00
_cell.angle_beta   90.00
_cell.angle_gamma   90.00
#
_symmetry.space_group_name_H-M   'P 1'
#
loop_
_entity.id
_entity.type
_entity.pdbx_description
1 polymer ?
#
loop_
_entity_poly.entity_id
_entity_poly.type
_entity_poly.pdbx_seq_one_letter_code
_entity_poly.pdbx_strand_id
1 'polypeptide(L)'
;MASGAISIALMMYRRYEIIILAITLLGLFFIAPGDVYVPIWTLWDKYLAVILIFPAISLVKKTFKKEINKKYLFFTVFLVSFIGLEMDAMMGNLLFGLYGYSILGLTPNQVADLYIPFAIAAAWERVIVAFISTLITAPLVIAVDSNPRIRWLIYRG
;
A
#
# COMPACT_ATOMS: atom_id res chain seq x y z
N MET A 1 -8.00 -0.72 -4.81
CA MET A 1 -7.88 -2.20 -4.82
C MET A 1 -6.89 -2.71 -5.86
N ALA A 2 -6.82 -2.15 -7.08
CA ALA A 2 -5.91 -2.64 -8.10
C ALA A 2 -4.45 -2.16 -7.95
N SER A 3 -4.21 -0.90 -7.54
CA SER A 3 -2.85 -0.35 -7.41
C SER A 3 -2.09 -0.99 -6.25
N GLY A 4 -2.78 -1.33 -5.16
CA GLY A 4 -2.22 -2.10 -4.04
C GLY A 4 -1.74 -3.48 -4.48
N ALA A 5 -2.56 -4.23 -5.19
CA ALA A 5 -2.18 -5.56 -5.68
C ALA A 5 -0.98 -5.52 -6.65
N ILE A 6 -0.95 -4.55 -7.58
CA ILE A 6 0.18 -4.35 -8.50
C ILE A 6 1.45 -4.01 -7.73
N SER A 7 1.35 -3.12 -6.73
CA SER A 7 2.45 -2.72 -5.86
C SER A 7 3.03 -3.90 -5.10
N ILE A 8 2.17 -4.73 -4.51
CA ILE A 8 2.56 -5.98 -3.86
C ILE A 8 3.29 -6.90 -4.84
N ALA A 9 2.77 -7.08 -6.05
CA ALA A 9 3.41 -7.89 -7.07
C ALA A 9 4.81 -7.36 -7.43
N LEU A 10 4.96 -6.06 -7.67
CA LEU A 10 6.27 -5.43 -7.95
C LEU A 10 7.27 -5.64 -6.81
N MET A 11 6.85 -5.46 -5.56
CA MET A 11 7.70 -5.75 -4.40
C MET A 11 8.10 -7.22 -4.32
N MET A 12 7.17 -8.14 -4.60
CA MET A 12 7.43 -9.58 -4.66
C MET A 12 8.44 -9.93 -5.76
N TYR A 13 8.40 -9.22 -6.90
CA TYR A 13 9.41 -9.30 -7.96
C TYR A 13 10.70 -8.52 -7.65
N ARG A 14 10.79 -7.86 -6.49
CA ARG A 14 11.96 -7.06 -6.06
C ARG A 14 12.26 -5.90 -7.01
N ARG A 15 11.20 -5.42 -7.68
CA ARG A 15 11.22 -4.34 -8.65
C ARG A 15 11.02 -3.02 -7.93
N TYR A 16 11.99 -2.11 -8.07
CA TYR A 16 11.95 -0.78 -7.48
C TYR A 16 11.05 0.18 -8.28
N GLU A 17 10.48 -0.27 -9.40
CA GLU A 17 9.49 0.44 -10.21
C GLU A 17 8.24 0.85 -9.42
N ILE A 18 7.94 0.16 -8.31
CA ILE A 18 6.90 0.61 -7.36
C ILE A 18 7.19 2.03 -6.82
N ILE A 19 8.45 2.42 -6.65
CA ILE A 19 8.81 3.77 -6.19
C ILE A 19 8.39 4.80 -7.22
N ILE A 20 8.62 4.51 -8.51
CA ILE A 20 8.20 5.39 -9.61
C ILE A 20 6.69 5.54 -9.57
N LEU A 21 5.95 4.43 -9.49
CA LEU A 21 4.49 4.44 -9.37
C LEU A 21 4.01 5.28 -8.18
N ALA A 22 4.60 5.08 -7.00
CA ALA A 22 4.22 5.78 -5.77
C ALA A 22 4.47 7.29 -5.86
N ILE A 23 5.64 7.69 -6.34
CA ILE A 23 5.99 9.11 -6.54
C ILE A 23 5.09 9.73 -7.61
N THR A 24 4.81 9.02 -8.70
CA THR A 24 3.90 9.51 -9.74
C THR A 24 2.50 9.73 -9.20
N LEU A 25 1.91 8.78 -8.47
CA LEU A 25 0.57 8.96 -7.89
C LEU A 25 0.52 10.13 -6.90
N LEU A 26 1.55 10.25 -6.07
CA LEU A 26 1.64 11.32 -5.08
C LEU A 26 1.85 12.69 -5.73
N GLY A 27 2.69 12.79 -6.75
CA GLY A 27 2.92 14.01 -7.51
C GLY A 27 1.70 14.41 -8.33
N LEU A 28 1.05 13.45 -8.99
CA LEU A 28 -0.19 13.69 -9.73
C LEU A 28 -1.29 14.21 -8.82
N PHE A 29 -1.39 13.76 -7.57
CA PHE A 29 -2.39 14.30 -6.64
C PHE A 29 -2.26 15.82 -6.42
N PHE A 30 -1.04 16.36 -6.40
CA PHE A 30 -0.81 17.80 -6.20
C PHE A 30 -0.90 18.63 -7.50
N ILE A 31 -0.68 18.01 -8.66
CA ILE A 31 -0.66 18.69 -9.96
C ILE A 31 -1.99 18.56 -10.69
N ALA A 32 -2.75 17.50 -10.39
CA ALA A 32 -4.03 17.21 -11.00
C ALA A 32 -4.95 18.44 -10.95
N PRO A 33 -5.70 18.72 -12.03
CA PRO A 33 -6.65 19.82 -12.07
C PRO A 33 -7.80 19.54 -11.09
N GLY A 34 -7.62 19.94 -9.85
CA GLY A 34 -8.60 19.89 -8.80
C GLY A 34 -8.38 21.09 -7.89
N ASP A 35 -9.45 21.78 -7.52
CA ASP A 35 -9.40 22.95 -6.64
C ASP A 35 -9.17 22.58 -5.16
N VAL A 36 -8.89 21.30 -4.88
CA VAL A 36 -8.71 20.76 -3.53
C VAL A 36 -7.25 20.92 -3.13
N TYR A 37 -6.97 22.00 -2.41
CA TYR A 37 -5.64 22.24 -1.84
C TYR A 37 -5.54 21.64 -0.44
N VAL A 38 -4.65 20.66 -0.30
CA VAL A 38 -4.43 19.97 0.98
C VAL A 38 -3.03 20.26 1.52
N PRO A 39 -2.86 20.54 2.84
CA PRO A 39 -1.54 20.71 3.43
C PRO A 39 -0.68 19.46 3.23
N ILE A 40 0.56 19.63 2.75
CA ILE A 40 1.51 18.56 2.42
C ILE A 40 1.66 17.55 3.58
N TRP A 41 1.73 18.05 4.82
CA TRP A 41 1.93 17.22 6.00
C TRP A 41 0.82 16.18 6.25
N THR A 42 -0.41 16.42 5.74
CA THR A 42 -1.54 15.50 5.94
C THR A 42 -1.36 14.16 5.20
N LEU A 43 -0.39 14.08 4.28
CA LEU A 43 -0.04 12.88 3.53
C LEU A 43 1.22 12.19 4.07
N TRP A 44 1.56 12.41 5.34
CA TRP A 44 2.76 11.85 5.97
C TRP A 44 2.85 10.31 5.88
N ASP A 45 1.69 9.65 5.98
CA ASP A 45 1.50 8.21 5.85
C ASP A 45 2.01 7.67 4.49
N LYS A 46 1.75 8.43 3.42
CA LYS A 46 2.16 8.12 2.05
C LYS A 46 3.65 8.30 1.84
N TYR A 47 4.24 9.37 2.39
CA TYR A 47 5.69 9.55 2.36
C TYR A 47 6.39 8.42 3.12
N LEU A 48 5.84 8.03 4.28
CA LEU A 48 6.34 6.91 5.05
C LEU A 48 6.26 5.60 4.25
N ALA A 49 5.14 5.34 3.55
CA ALA A 49 4.99 4.17 2.70
C ALA A 49 6.07 4.08 1.61
N VAL A 50 6.38 5.20 0.94
CA VAL A 50 7.45 5.27 -0.08
C VAL A 50 8.80 4.89 0.53
N ILE A 51 9.13 5.42 1.72
CA ILE A 51 10.38 5.09 2.42
C ILE A 51 10.41 3.61 2.81
N LEU A 52 9.28 3.05 3.24
CA LEU A 52 9.16 1.66 3.68
C LEU A 52 9.26 0.63 2.55
N ILE A 53 9.19 1.03 1.27
CA ILE A 53 9.42 0.14 0.13
C ILE A 53 10.80 -0.52 0.20
N PHE A 54 11.85 0.23 0.60
CA PHE A 54 13.21 -0.30 0.69
C PHE A 54 13.34 -1.46 1.69
N PRO A 55 12.95 -1.31 2.97
CA PRO A 55 12.95 -2.42 3.91
C PRO A 55 11.96 -3.53 3.52
N ALA A 56 10.85 -3.22 2.87
CA ALA A 56 9.90 -4.23 2.37
C ALA A 56 10.54 -5.16 1.35
N ILE A 57 11.21 -4.62 0.32
CA ILE A 57 11.92 -5.42 -0.68
C ILE A 57 13.04 -6.24 -0.03
N SER A 58 13.75 -5.68 0.96
CA SER A 58 14.77 -6.40 1.73
C SER A 58 14.19 -7.58 2.52
N LEU A 59 13.03 -7.39 3.16
CA LEU A 59 12.31 -8.45 3.86
C LEU A 59 11.78 -9.51 2.90
N VAL A 60 11.19 -9.13 1.76
CA VAL A 60 10.76 -10.07 0.71
C VAL A 60 11.92 -10.96 0.27
N LYS A 61 13.12 -10.39 0.03
CA LYS A 61 14.34 -11.16 -0.32
C LYS A 61 14.75 -12.15 0.79
N LYS A 62 14.58 -11.78 2.06
CA LYS A 62 14.93 -12.62 3.22
C LYS A 62 13.90 -13.72 3.48
N THR A 63 12.62 -13.44 3.19
CA THR A 63 11.47 -14.30 3.47
C THR A 63 11.24 -15.33 2.38
N PHE A 64 11.19 -14.90 1.12
CA PHE A 64 10.88 -15.76 -0.02
C PHE A 64 12.18 -16.17 -0.74
N LYS A 65 12.85 -17.18 -0.16
CA LYS A 65 14.04 -17.85 -0.74
C LYS A 65 13.63 -19.17 -1.41
N LYS A 66 14.52 -20.16 -1.52
CA LYS A 66 14.15 -21.54 -1.94
C LYS A 66 13.16 -22.20 -0.96
N GLU A 67 13.25 -21.82 0.32
CA GLU A 67 12.31 -22.17 1.37
C GLU A 67 11.88 -20.90 2.08
N ILE A 68 10.63 -20.86 2.57
CA ILE A 68 10.08 -19.68 3.26
C ILE A 68 10.74 -19.56 4.62
N ASN A 69 11.30 -18.39 4.89
CA ASN A 69 11.78 -18.06 6.23
C ASN A 69 10.61 -17.57 7.10
N LYS A 70 10.04 -18.50 7.87
CA LYS A 70 8.89 -18.24 8.76
C LYS A 70 9.14 -17.12 9.78
N LYS A 71 10.40 -16.90 10.20
CA LYS A 71 10.76 -15.82 11.15
C LYS A 71 10.41 -14.43 10.62
N TYR A 72 10.55 -14.22 9.32
CA TYR A 72 10.33 -12.92 8.69
C TYR A 72 8.97 -12.80 8.00
N LEU A 73 8.22 -13.91 7.88
CA LEU A 73 6.98 -13.97 7.12
C LEU A 73 5.95 -12.96 7.62
N PHE A 74 5.70 -12.93 8.94
CA PHE A 74 4.75 -11.99 9.54
C PHE A 74 5.08 -10.54 9.18
N PHE A 75 6.32 -10.10 9.45
CA PHE A 75 6.77 -8.73 9.16
C PHE A 75 6.74 -8.39 7.66
N THR A 76 7.04 -9.38 6.81
CA THR A 76 7.03 -9.18 5.35
C THR A 76 5.61 -8.96 4.86
N VAL A 77 4.69 -9.83 5.25
CA VAL A 77 3.28 -9.75 4.86
C VAL A 77 2.65 -8.46 5.40
N PHE A 78 2.97 -8.08 6.64
CA PHE A 78 2.50 -6.82 7.23
C PHE A 78 2.96 -5.62 6.43
N LEU A 79 4.27 -5.51 6.18
CA LEU A 79 4.83 -4.34 5.52
C LEU A 79 4.35 -4.22 4.06
N VAL A 80 4.29 -5.34 3.36
CA VAL A 80 3.78 -5.40 1.98
C VAL A 80 2.29 -5.09 1.91
N SER A 81 1.48 -5.55 2.87
CA SER A 81 0.06 -5.21 2.96
C SER A 81 -0.15 -3.73 3.26
N PHE A 82 0.59 -3.17 4.22
CA PHE A 82 0.52 -1.76 4.59
C PHE A 82 0.83 -0.86 3.39
N ILE A 83 1.95 -1.12 2.70
CA ILE A 83 2.32 -0.36 1.49
C ILE A 83 1.26 -0.54 0.40
N GLY A 84 0.73 -1.75 0.21
CA GLY A 84 -0.36 -1.99 -0.74
C GLY A 84 -1.60 -1.14 -0.46
N LEU A 85 -2.01 -1.02 0.81
CA LEU A 85 -3.13 -0.18 1.23
C LEU A 85 -2.85 1.31 1.00
N GLU A 86 -1.62 1.76 1.27
CA GLU A 86 -1.22 3.15 0.99
C GLU A 86 -1.20 3.46 -0.51
N MET A 87 -0.81 2.51 -1.35
CA MET A 87 -0.85 2.65 -2.81
C MET A 87 -2.28 2.69 -3.35
N ASP A 88 -3.20 1.96 -2.73
CA ASP A 88 -4.63 2.08 -3.01
C ASP A 88 -5.19 3.43 -2.55
N ALA A 89 -4.75 3.93 -1.40
CA ALA A 89 -5.16 5.23 -0.88
C ALA A 89 -4.61 6.40 -1.72
N MET A 90 -3.37 6.34 -2.21
CA MET A 90 -2.81 7.33 -3.14
C MET A 90 -3.64 7.42 -4.43
N MET A 91 -3.99 6.27 -5.00
CA MET A 91 -4.86 6.20 -6.17
C MET A 91 -6.26 6.77 -5.85
N GLY A 92 -6.83 6.37 -4.70
CA GLY A 92 -8.11 6.87 -4.23
C GLY A 92 -8.11 8.39 -4.08
N ASN A 93 -7.06 8.96 -3.47
CA ASN A 93 -6.89 10.41 -3.33
C ASN A 93 -6.85 11.12 -4.68
N LEU A 94 -6.08 10.61 -5.65
CA LEU A 94 -6.01 11.19 -6.99
C LEU A 94 -7.38 11.18 -7.68
N LEU A 95 -8.07 10.04 -7.68
CA LEU A 95 -9.38 9.91 -8.31
C LEU A 95 -10.44 10.75 -7.59
N PHE A 96 -10.40 10.78 -6.26
CA PHE A 96 -11.33 11.57 -5.45
C PHE A 96 -11.13 13.06 -5.66
N GLY A 97 -9.88 13.53 -5.72
CA GLY A 97 -9.52 14.92 -5.99
C GLY A 97 -9.84 15.37 -7.42
N LEU A 98 -9.87 14.47 -8.40
CA LEU A 98 -10.24 14.79 -9.77
C LEU A 98 -11.76 14.86 -9.98
N TYR A 99 -12.50 13.87 -9.48
CA TYR A 99 -13.93 13.70 -9.81
C TYR A 99 -14.82 13.28 -8.63
N GLY A 100 -14.25 12.71 -7.57
CA GLY A 100 -15.04 12.07 -6.52
C GLY A 100 -15.81 13.04 -5.64
N TYR A 101 -15.24 14.20 -5.32
CA TYR A 101 -15.88 15.14 -4.40
C TYR A 101 -17.11 15.83 -5.00
N SER A 102 -17.09 16.13 -6.30
CA SER A 102 -18.21 16.79 -6.98
C SER A 102 -19.42 15.87 -7.10
N ILE A 103 -19.21 14.56 -7.25
CA ILE A 103 -20.27 13.54 -7.23
C ILE A 103 -21.01 13.53 -5.87
N LEU A 104 -20.30 13.82 -4.78
CA LEU A 104 -20.86 13.89 -3.44
C LEU A 104 -21.47 15.27 -3.11
N GLY A 105 -21.49 16.21 -4.07
CA GLY A 105 -21.98 17.57 -3.85
C GLY A 105 -21.12 18.39 -2.89
N LEU A 106 -19.86 18.00 -2.68
CA LEU A 106 -18.94 18.71 -1.80
C LEU A 106 -18.22 19.84 -2.54
N THR A 107 -17.88 20.89 -1.80
CA THR A 107 -17.01 21.96 -2.30
C THR A 107 -15.54 21.61 -2.01
N PRO A 108 -14.58 22.16 -2.79
CA PRO A 108 -13.16 21.89 -2.56
C PRO A 108 -12.66 22.22 -1.15
N ASN A 109 -13.18 23.30 -0.55
CA ASN A 109 -12.83 23.69 0.82
C ASN A 109 -13.30 22.65 1.85
N GLN A 110 -14.53 22.15 1.71
CA GLN A 110 -15.05 21.09 2.60
C GLN A 110 -14.21 19.82 2.50
N VAL A 111 -13.70 19.48 1.31
CA VAL A 111 -12.79 18.35 1.15
C VAL A 111 -11.47 18.62 1.88
N ALA A 112 -10.86 19.78 1.69
CA ALA A 112 -9.61 20.15 2.34
C ALA A 112 -9.72 20.09 3.88
N ASP A 113 -10.84 20.55 4.44
CA ASP A 113 -11.12 20.50 5.88
C ASP A 113 -11.19 19.06 6.43
N LEU A 114 -11.66 18.10 5.62
CA LEU A 114 -11.72 16.69 5.99
C LEU A 114 -10.35 16.03 6.02
N TYR A 115 -9.39 16.47 5.20
CA TYR A 115 -8.07 15.82 5.14
C TYR A 115 -7.27 15.92 6.44
N ILE A 116 -7.45 16.98 7.22
CA ILE A 116 -6.74 17.18 8.49
C ILE A 116 -7.10 16.10 9.52
N PRO A 117 -8.38 15.87 9.89
CA PRO A 117 -8.74 14.81 10.82
C PRO A 117 -8.47 13.41 10.24
N PHE A 118 -8.62 13.22 8.92
CA PHE A 118 -8.34 11.93 8.29
C PHE A 118 -6.84 11.60 8.20
N ALA A 119 -5.95 12.58 8.24
CA ALA A 119 -4.50 12.35 8.20
C ALA A 119 -4.00 11.40 9.30
N ILE A 120 -4.67 11.39 10.46
CA ILE A 120 -4.33 10.50 11.58
C ILE A 120 -5.24 9.27 11.56
N ALA A 121 -6.54 9.46 11.41
CA ALA A 121 -7.50 8.36 11.50
C ALA A 121 -7.29 7.31 10.40
N ALA A 122 -7.10 7.75 9.16
CA ALA A 122 -6.92 6.83 8.02
C ALA A 122 -5.57 6.09 8.09
N ALA A 123 -4.53 6.72 8.63
CA ALA A 123 -3.25 6.06 8.85
C ALA A 123 -3.38 4.90 9.85
N TRP A 124 -4.09 5.11 10.97
CA TRP A 124 -4.37 4.06 11.96
C TRP A 124 -5.23 2.95 11.39
N GLU A 125 -6.27 3.29 10.64
CA GLU A 125 -7.11 2.32 9.94
C GLU A 125 -6.26 1.38 9.09
N ARG A 126 -5.36 1.92 8.26
CA ARG A 126 -4.52 1.09 7.38
C ARG A 126 -3.51 0.23 8.13
N VAL A 127 -2.98 0.71 9.25
CA VAL A 127 -2.14 -0.12 10.14
C VAL A 127 -2.93 -1.30 10.68
N ILE A 128 -4.16 -1.07 11.16
CA ILE A 128 -5.05 -2.12 11.68
C ILE A 128 -5.42 -3.11 10.58
N VAL A 129 -5.81 -2.63 9.39
CA VAL A 129 -6.17 -3.49 8.26
C VAL A 129 -4.96 -4.30 7.78
N ALA A 130 -3.77 -3.70 7.72
CA ALA A 130 -2.54 -4.44 7.40
C ALA A 130 -2.23 -5.53 8.42
N PHE A 131 -2.46 -5.25 9.72
CA PHE A 131 -2.30 -6.24 10.78
C PHE A 131 -3.27 -7.40 10.63
N ILE A 132 -4.56 -7.13 10.42
CA ILE A 132 -5.58 -8.17 10.18
C ILE A 132 -5.25 -8.97 8.91
N SER A 133 -4.89 -8.29 7.81
CA SER A 133 -4.45 -8.93 6.57
C SER A 133 -3.28 -9.90 6.81
N THR A 134 -2.36 -9.53 7.71
CA THR A 134 -1.22 -10.36 8.08
C THR A 134 -1.64 -11.61 8.84
N LEU A 135 -2.53 -11.47 9.82
CA LEU A 135 -3.04 -12.58 10.61
C LEU A 135 -3.74 -13.64 9.74
N ILE A 136 -4.34 -13.22 8.62
CA ILE A 136 -5.00 -14.13 7.67
C ILE A 136 -3.97 -14.68 6.65
N THR A 137 -3.16 -13.81 6.07
CA THR A 137 -2.31 -14.16 4.93
C THR A 137 -1.08 -14.96 5.34
N ALA A 138 -0.46 -14.69 6.48
CA ALA A 138 0.71 -15.44 6.95
C ALA A 138 0.43 -16.94 7.14
N PRO A 139 -0.63 -17.38 7.87
CA PRO A 139 -0.94 -18.80 7.97
C PRO A 139 -1.38 -19.40 6.63
N LEU A 140 -2.06 -18.64 5.76
CA LEU A 140 -2.41 -19.08 4.42
C LEU A 140 -1.15 -19.40 3.59
N VAL A 141 -0.14 -18.53 3.62
CA VAL A 141 1.14 -18.76 2.96
C VAL A 141 1.81 -20.02 3.51
N ILE A 142 1.79 -20.25 4.82
CA ILE A 142 2.34 -21.48 5.45
C ILE A 142 1.57 -22.72 4.99
N ALA A 143 0.25 -22.64 4.89
CA ALA A 143 -0.59 -23.76 4.46
C ALA A 143 -0.33 -24.12 2.98
N VAL A 144 -0.21 -23.12 2.11
CA VAL A 144 0.14 -23.32 0.69
C VAL A 144 1.56 -23.87 0.55
N ASP A 145 2.51 -23.37 1.34
CA ASP A 145 3.89 -23.83 1.37
C ASP A 145 4.02 -25.30 1.76
N SER A 146 3.15 -25.76 2.67
CA SER A 146 3.15 -27.13 3.19
C SER A 146 2.57 -28.15 2.20
N ASN A 147 1.90 -27.70 1.12
CA ASN A 147 1.29 -28.58 0.14
C ASN A 147 2.09 -28.58 -1.19
N PRO A 148 2.81 -29.67 -1.51
CA PRO A 148 3.65 -29.75 -2.71
C PRO A 148 2.92 -29.50 -4.04
N ARG A 149 1.61 -29.75 -4.11
CA ARG A 149 0.81 -29.59 -5.34
C ARG A 149 0.53 -28.13 -5.69
N ILE A 150 0.55 -27.24 -4.70
CA ILE A 150 0.19 -25.82 -4.87
C ILE A 150 1.31 -24.86 -4.42
N ARG A 151 2.40 -25.40 -3.86
CA ARG A 151 3.57 -24.63 -3.40
C ARG A 151 4.18 -23.73 -4.49
N TRP A 152 4.02 -24.08 -5.77
CA TRP A 152 4.44 -23.27 -6.92
C TRP A 152 3.76 -21.89 -7.02
N LEU A 153 2.63 -21.68 -6.34
CA LEU A 153 1.98 -20.37 -6.25
C LEU A 153 2.85 -19.33 -5.52
N ILE A 154 3.75 -19.79 -4.64
CA ILE A 154 4.66 -18.95 -3.86
C ILE A 154 6.01 -18.82 -4.57
N TYR A 155 6.57 -19.95 -5.00
CA TYR A 155 7.87 -20.00 -5.66
C TYR A 155 7.67 -20.00 -7.17
N ARG A 156 7.95 -18.87 -7.80
CA ARG A 156 8.11 -18.83 -9.26
C ARG A 156 9.57 -19.14 -9.56
N GLY A 157 9.80 -20.23 -10.30
CA GLY A 157 11.10 -20.64 -10.81
C GLY A 157 11.71 -19.59 -11.73
#